data_AF-T1HBW7-F1
#
_entry.id   AF-T1HBW7-F1
#
_cell.length_a   1.000
_cell.length_b   1.000
_cell.length_c   1.000
_cell.angle_alpha   90.00
_cell.angle_beta   90.00
_cell.angle_gamma   90.00
#
_symmetry.space_group_name_H-M   'P 1'
#
loop_
_entity.id
_entity.type
_entity.pdbx_description
1 polymer ?
#
loop_
_entity_poly.entity_id
_entity_poly.type
_entity_poly.pdbx_seq_one_letter_code
_entity_poly.pdbx_strand_id
1 'polypeptide(L)'
;MEELNEEGDEWITTVVNAILEKCGEAKILHVVVDKQSREGCVYMKCASPVDAGIAYRALHGSWFDSNLVTVKYIRENRYLERFPESANCVHPLHPTSTN
;
A
#
# COMPACT_ATOMS: atom_id res chain seq x y z
N MET A 1 28.55 13.29 -0.73
CA MET A 1 28.16 12.78 0.60
C MET A 1 26.78 13.34 0.84
N GLU A 2 25.75 12.63 0.36
CA GLU A 2 24.36 13.01 0.58
C GLU A 2 23.90 12.30 1.86
N GLU A 3 23.68 13.08 2.92
CA GLU A 3 22.89 12.64 4.06
C GLU A 3 21.43 12.57 3.58
N LEU A 4 20.94 11.36 3.28
CA LEU A 4 19.58 11.16 2.83
C LEU A 4 18.69 10.75 4.02
N ASN A 5 18.03 11.76 4.59
CA ASN A 5 16.68 11.74 5.15
C ASN A 5 16.15 10.40 5.71
N GLU A 6 16.61 9.99 6.89
CA GLU A 6 16.00 8.86 7.61
C GLU A 6 14.60 9.20 8.17
N GLU A 7 14.32 10.46 8.53
CA GLU A 7 13.00 10.89 9.05
C GLU A 7 11.86 10.87 8.00
N GLY A 8 12.19 10.87 6.70
CA GLY A 8 11.20 10.93 5.61
C GLY A 8 10.57 9.60 5.21
N ASP A 9 11.07 8.49 5.76
CA ASP A 9 10.68 7.12 5.39
C ASP A 9 10.02 6.34 6.54
N GLU A 10 10.18 6.76 7.79
CA GLU A 10 9.53 6.11 8.94
C GLU A 10 8.00 6.20 8.89
N TRP A 11 7.45 7.36 8.50
CA TRP A 11 6.00 7.53 8.36
C TRP A 11 5.41 6.66 7.24
N ILE A 12 6.20 6.43 6.18
CA ILE A 12 5.80 5.56 5.06
C ILE A 12 5.74 4.13 5.53
N THR A 13 6.78 3.70 6.25
CA THR A 13 6.83 2.38 6.88
C THR A 13 5.62 2.18 7.80
N THR A 14 5.26 3.20 8.57
CA THR A 14 4.06 3.18 9.44
C THR A 14 2.77 3.00 8.63
N VAL A 15 2.59 3.74 7.54
CA VAL A 15 1.41 3.61 6.66
C VAL A 15 1.36 2.23 6.00
N VAL A 16 2.48 1.74 5.48
CA VAL A 16 2.58 0.43 4.83
C VAL A 16 2.26 -0.67 5.84
N ASN A 17 2.84 -0.63 7.04
CA ASN A 17 2.58 -1.61 8.08
C ASN A 17 1.11 -1.58 8.51
N ALA A 18 0.52 -0.41 8.73
CA ALA A 18 -0.90 -0.30 9.07
C ALA A 18 -1.82 -0.91 7.99
N ILE A 19 -1.48 -0.75 6.70
CA ILE A 19 -2.21 -1.40 5.60
C ILE A 19 -2.05 -2.92 5.66
N LEU A 20 -0.81 -3.41 5.80
CA LEU A 20 -0.52 -4.85 5.81
C LEU A 20 -1.15 -5.55 7.02
N GLU A 21 -1.12 -4.94 8.20
CA GLU A 21 -1.77 -5.45 9.41
C GLU A 21 -3.29 -5.53 9.25
N LYS A 22 -3.89 -4.46 8.73
CA LYS A 22 -5.34 -4.40 8.50
C LYS A 22 -5.80 -5.37 7.42
N CYS A 23 -4.94 -5.66 6.45
CA CYS A 23 -5.20 -6.57 5.34
C CYS A 23 -4.60 -7.96 5.56
N GLY A 24 -4.45 -8.43 6.80
CA GLY A 24 -3.73 -9.69 7.11
C GLY A 24 -4.24 -10.95 6.38
N GLU A 25 -5.48 -10.98 5.91
CA GLU A 25 -6.03 -12.08 5.11
C GLU A 25 -5.78 -11.95 3.59
N ALA A 26 -5.38 -10.78 3.11
CA ALA A 26 -5.14 -10.51 1.70
C ALA A 26 -3.66 -10.62 1.34
N LYS A 27 -3.37 -11.25 0.19
CA LYS A 27 -2.00 -11.29 -0.35
C LYS A 27 -1.70 -10.01 -1.12
N ILE A 28 -1.08 -9.04 -0.46
CA ILE A 28 -0.58 -7.79 -1.06
C ILE A 28 0.85 -8.02 -1.56
N LEU A 29 1.12 -7.68 -2.83
CA LEU A 29 2.40 -7.92 -3.50
C LEU A 29 3.26 -6.67 -3.64
N HIS A 30 2.63 -5.50 -3.77
CA HIS A 30 3.32 -4.23 -3.99
C HIS A 30 2.50 -3.10 -3.37
N VAL A 31 3.17 -2.15 -2.71
CA VAL A 31 2.56 -0.95 -2.12
C VAL A 31 3.44 0.26 -2.41
N VAL A 32 2.82 1.35 -2.87
CA VAL A 32 3.49 2.64 -3.10
C VAL A 32 2.69 3.74 -2.43
N VAL A 33 3.33 4.47 -1.51
CA VAL A 33 2.77 5.67 -0.91
C VAL A 33 3.15 6.87 -1.79
N ASP A 34 2.15 7.57 -2.33
CA ASP A 34 2.37 8.73 -3.18
C ASP A 34 2.64 9.97 -2.31
N LYS A 35 3.92 10.20 -1.97
CA LYS A 35 4.35 11.34 -1.12
C LYS A 35 3.95 12.71 -1.70
N GLN A 36 3.69 12.80 -3.00
CA GLN A 36 3.29 14.04 -3.67
C GLN A 36 1.77 14.24 -3.69
N SER A 37 1.00 13.22 -3.34
CA SER A 37 -0.46 13.31 -3.28
C SER A 37 -0.89 14.12 -2.06
N ARG A 38 -1.55 15.25 -2.31
CA ARG A 38 -2.21 16.05 -1.28
C ARG A 38 -3.37 15.30 -0.60
N GLU A 39 -3.88 14.25 -1.24
CA GLU A 39 -4.98 13.42 -0.75
C GLU A 39 -4.49 12.20 0.04
N GLY A 40 -3.17 11.97 0.16
CA GLY A 40 -2.62 10.81 0.87
C GLY A 40 -2.83 9.48 0.13
N CYS A 41 -2.71 9.49 -1.20
CA CYS A 41 -2.98 8.31 -2.02
C CYS A 41 -1.94 7.19 -1.81
N VAL A 42 -2.44 5.96 -1.64
CA VAL A 42 -1.64 4.74 -1.64
C VAL A 42 -2.10 3.81 -2.76
N TYR A 43 -1.15 3.26 -3.50
CA TYR A 43 -1.39 2.31 -4.59
C TYR A 43 -0.92 0.94 -4.17
N MET A 44 -1.79 -0.06 -4.23
CA MET A 44 -1.43 -1.44 -3.91
C MET A 44 -1.83 -2.42 -5.02
N LYS A 45 -0.99 -3.44 -5.21
CA LYS A 45 -1.26 -4.60 -6.08
C LYS A 45 -1.42 -5.84 -5.20
N CYS A 46 -2.48 -6.61 -5.44
CA CYS A 46 -2.72 -7.88 -4.78
C CYS A 46 -2.42 -9.08 -5.70
N ALA A 47 -2.29 -10.27 -5.14
CA ALA A 47 -2.01 -11.49 -5.90
C ALA A 47 -3.15 -11.95 -6.80
N SER A 48 -4.39 -11.60 -6.44
CA SER A 48 -5.57 -11.91 -7.22
C SER A 48 -6.68 -10.87 -7.03
N PRO A 49 -7.70 -10.84 -7.90
CA PRO A 49 -8.90 -10.05 -7.66
C PRO A 49 -9.64 -10.41 -6.36
N VAL A 50 -9.54 -11.66 -5.92
CA VAL A 50 -10.13 -12.12 -4.64
C VAL A 50 -9.41 -11.46 -3.47
N ASP A 51 -8.08 -11.47 -3.48
CA ASP A 51 -7.26 -10.77 -2.48
C ASP A 51 -7.54 -9.26 -2.47
N ALA A 52 -7.68 -8.64 -3.65
CA ALA A 52 -8.06 -7.24 -3.77
C ALA A 52 -9.46 -6.96 -3.19
N GLY A 53 -10.39 -7.92 -3.28
CA GLY A 53 -11.70 -7.87 -2.63
C GLY A 53 -11.62 -7.94 -1.11
N ILE A 54 -10.74 -8.78 -0.57
CA ILE A 54 -10.48 -8.88 0.88
C ILE A 54 -9.92 -7.56 1.39
N ALA A 55 -8.87 -7.04 0.75
CA ALA A 55 -8.24 -5.78 1.15
C ALA A 55 -9.20 -4.58 1.03
N TYR A 56 -10.05 -4.55 0.00
CA TYR A 56 -11.12 -3.54 -0.12
C TYR A 56 -12.03 -3.53 1.11
N ARG A 57 -12.53 -4.69 1.53
CA ARG A 57 -13.43 -4.78 2.70
C ARG A 57 -12.76 -4.37 4.00
N ALA A 58 -11.45 -4.62 4.13
CA ALA A 58 -10.69 -4.23 5.31
C ALA A 58 -10.41 -2.72 5.38
N LEU A 59 -10.13 -2.09 4.23
CA LEU A 59 -9.71 -0.69 4.17
C LEU A 59 -10.86 0.29 3.96
N HIS A 60 -11.80 -0.03 3.08
CA HIS A 60 -12.84 0.91 2.67
C HIS A 60 -13.81 1.25 3.80
N GLY A 61 -14.05 2.53 4.03
CA GLY A 61 -14.92 3.01 5.09
C GLY A 61 -14.29 2.94 6.49
N SER A 62 -13.03 2.54 6.57
CA SER A 62 -12.28 2.50 7.82
C SER A 62 -11.62 3.86 8.11
N TRP A 63 -11.25 4.10 9.36
CA TRP A 63 -10.58 5.34 9.76
C TRP A 63 -9.07 5.13 9.92
N PHE A 64 -8.30 6.13 9.49
CA PHE A 64 -6.85 6.24 9.70
C PHE A 64 -6.49 7.70 9.96
N ASP A 65 -5.85 7.98 11.10
CA ASP A 65 -5.47 9.33 11.54
C ASP A 65 -6.57 10.39 11.34
N SER A 66 -7.76 10.11 11.88
CA SER A 66 -8.96 10.96 11.75
C SER A 66 -9.48 11.20 10.32
N ASN A 67 -8.99 10.46 9.33
CA ASN A 67 -9.44 10.51 7.94
C ASN A 67 -10.19 9.23 7.55
N LEU A 68 -11.26 9.38 6.78
CA LEU A 68 -12.02 8.26 6.23
C LEU A 68 -11.29 7.68 5.00
N VAL A 69 -10.90 6.42 5.08
CA VAL A 69 -10.23 5.71 3.99
C VAL A 69 -11.26 5.31 2.93
N THR A 70 -11.03 5.73 1.69
CA THR A 70 -11.79 5.28 0.53
C THR A 70 -10.90 4.47 -0.41
N VAL A 71 -11.49 3.51 -1.11
CA VAL A 71 -10.75 2.57 -1.97
C VAL A 71 -11.42 2.56 -3.33
N LYS A 72 -10.63 2.62 -4.38
CA LYS A 72 -11.09 2.53 -5.76
C LYS A 72 -10.25 1.49 -6.50
N TYR A 73 -10.90 0.64 -7.27
CA TYR A 73 -10.19 -0.27 -8.15
C TYR A 73 -9.61 0.47 -9.35
N ILE A 74 -8.39 0.10 -9.71
CA ILE A 74 -7.76 0.47 -10.98
C ILE A 74 -7.45 -0.79 -11.77
N ARG A 75 -7.42 -0.65 -13.10
CA ARG A 75 -7.08 -1.78 -13.97
C ARG A 75 -5.60 -2.11 -13.81
N GLU A 76 -5.28 -3.39 -13.83
CA GLU A 76 -3.91 -3.87 -13.67
C GLU A 76 -2.95 -3.25 -14.71
N ASN A 77 -3.38 -3.12 -15.97
CA ASN A 77 -2.56 -2.48 -17.01
C ASN A 77 -2.18 -1.04 -16.65
N ARG A 78 -3.10 -0.26 -16.04
CA ARG A 78 -2.82 1.10 -15.57
C ARG A 78 -1.88 1.12 -14.37
N TYR A 79 -1.98 0.12 -13.49
CA TYR A 79 -1.03 -0.05 -12.38
C TYR A 79 0.38 -0.32 -12.91
N LEU A 80 0.52 -1.26 -13.85
CA LEU A 80 1.81 -1.64 -14.45
C LEU A 80 2.42 -0.55 -15.32
N GLU A 81 1.60 0.24 -16.05
CA GLU A 81 2.06 1.43 -16.76
C GLU A 81 2.71 2.46 -15.82
N ARG A 82 2.20 2.57 -14.58
CA ARG A 82 2.71 3.51 -13.58
C ARG A 82 3.86 2.94 -12.75
N PHE A 83 3.82 1.65 -12.45
CA PHE A 83 4.75 0.94 -11.57
C PHE A 83 5.23 -0.35 -12.26
N PRO A 84 6.04 -0.26 -13.34
CA PRO A 84 6.46 -1.41 -14.12
C PRO A 84 7.27 -2.43 -13.30
N GLU A 85 8.00 -1.98 -12.28
CA GLU A 85 8.73 -2.81 -11.32
C GLU A 85 7.84 -3.82 -10.60
N SER A 86 6.56 -3.46 -10.38
CA SER A 86 5.58 -4.31 -9.69
C SER A 86 5.22 -5.58 -10.47
N ALA A 87 5.58 -5.67 -11.75
CA ALA A 87 5.42 -6.88 -12.56
C ALA A 87 6.18 -8.07 -11.95
N ASN A 88 7.34 -7.81 -11.34
CA ASN A 88 8.20 -8.85 -10.76
C ASN A 88 7.90 -9.12 -9.27
N CYS A 89 7.01 -8.34 -8.66
CA CYS A 89 6.58 -8.57 -7.28
C CYS A 89 5.58 -9.73 -7.25
N VAL A 90 6.04 -10.92 -6.88
CA VAL A 90 5.23 -12.15 -6.81
C VAL A 90 5.12 -12.73 -5.40
N HIS A 91 5.90 -12.20 -4.45
CA HIS A 91 5.90 -12.63 -3.06
C HIS A 91 5.05 -11.68 -2.21
N PRO A 92 4.15 -12.19 -1.35
CA PRO A 92 3.40 -11.35 -0.44
C PRO A 92 4.30 -10.52 0.49
N LEU A 93 3.91 -9.27 0.70
CA LEU A 93 4.52 -8.39 1.68
C LEU A 93 4.00 -8.74 3.08
N HIS A 94 4.87 -8.55 4.07
CA HIS A 94 4.56 -8.75 5.47
C HIS A 94 4.91 -7.47 6.25
N PRO A 95 4.17 -7.13 7.33
CA PRO A 95 4.52 -5.99 8.16
C PRO A 95 5.95 -6.15 8.68
N THR A 96 6.74 -5.08 8.62
CA THR A 96 8.07 -5.07 9.22
C THR A 96 7.92 -4.77 10.71
N SER A 97 8.43 -5.66 11.57
CA SER A 97 8.54 -5.36 13.00
C SER A 97 9.61 -4.28 13.19
N THR A 98 9.20 -3.04 13.40
CA THR A 98 10.08 -2.02 13.99
C THR A 98 10.30 -2.42 15.46
N ASN A 99 11.53 -2.78 15.82
CA ASN A 99 11.99 -2.97 17.20
C ASN A 99 12.51 -1.63 17.73
#